data_AF-A0A924HC34-F1
#
_entry.id   AF-A0A924HC34-F1
#
_cell.length_a   1.000
_cell.length_b   1.000
_cell.length_c   1.000
_cell.angle_alpha   90.00
_cell.angle_beta   90.00
_cell.angle_gamma   90.00
#
_symmetry.space_group_name_H-M   'P 1'
#
loop_
_entity.id
_entity.type
_entity.pdbx_description
1 polymer ?
#
loop_
_entity_poly.entity_id
_entity_poly.type
_entity_poly.pdbx_seq_one_letter_code
_entity_poly.pdbx_strand_id
1 'polypeptide(L)'
;ADVNGDGIIGAAEHPVWSSRIITDLSVGYKIGKGKPTRFVIGANNVFDIYPDKNLASLSNSNQFIYSRNVSQFGFNGRFLFARLTRSF
;
A
#
# COMPACT_ATOMS: atom_id res chain seq x y z
N ALA A 1 13.88 23.01 10.27
CA ALA A 1 14.49 21.97 9.42
C ALA A 1 13.65 21.93 8.17
N ASP A 2 14.26 21.83 6.99
CA ASP A 2 13.51 21.66 5.74
C ASP A 2 12.66 20.38 5.84
N VAL A 3 11.33 20.52 5.74
CA VAL A 3 10.38 19.41 5.83
C VAL A 3 9.72 19.05 4.50
N ASN A 4 10.04 19.73 3.41
CA ASN A 4 9.45 19.47 2.08
C ASN A 4 10.49 19.13 1.00
N GLY A 5 11.78 19.22 1.31
CA GLY A 5 12.91 18.84 0.46
C GLY A 5 13.25 19.84 -0.65
N ASP A 6 12.83 21.10 -0.53
CA ASP A 6 13.11 22.15 -1.51
C ASP A 6 14.42 22.92 -1.25
N GLY A 7 15.10 22.64 -0.13
CA GLY A 7 16.38 23.25 0.23
C GLY A 7 16.27 24.63 0.89
N ILE A 8 15.05 25.10 1.19
CA ILE A 8 14.78 26.35 1.92
C ILE A 8 14.30 25.99 3.33
N ILE A 9 14.52 26.88 4.30
CA ILE A 9 13.93 26.77 5.64
C ILE A 9 13.04 28.00 5.89
N GLY A 10 11.74 27.83 5.74
CA GLY A 10 10.68 28.81 5.97
C GLY A 10 10.09 28.73 7.38
N ALA A 11 9.37 29.80 7.77
CA ALA A 11 8.72 29.90 9.08
C ALA A 11 7.50 28.99 9.25
N ALA A 12 6.89 28.54 8.14
CA ALA A 12 5.76 27.63 8.11
C ALA A 12 5.87 26.72 6.88
N GLU A 13 6.38 25.52 7.08
CA GLU A 13 6.55 24.53 6.02
C GLU A 13 5.62 23.34 6.24
N HIS A 14 5.10 22.83 5.12
CA HIS A 14 4.22 21.67 5.11
C HIS A 14 4.95 20.47 4.52
N PRO A 15 4.95 19.31 5.19
CA PRO A 15 5.55 18.10 4.64
C PRO A 15 4.81 17.66 3.37
N VAL A 16 5.58 17.26 2.36
CA VAL A 16 5.06 16.75 1.09
C VAL A 16 5.39 15.26 0.99
N TRP A 17 4.36 14.45 0.77
CA TRP A 17 4.50 13.02 0.53
C TRP A 17 4.43 12.72 -0.97
N SER A 18 5.30 11.84 -1.44
CA SER A 18 5.42 11.51 -2.85
C SER A 18 4.26 10.63 -3.34
N SER A 19 3.97 10.67 -4.63
CA SER A 19 3.06 9.70 -5.23
C SER A 19 3.61 8.27 -5.12
N ARG A 20 2.71 7.31 -4.96
CA ARG A 20 3.01 5.87 -4.90
C ARG A 20 2.05 5.13 -5.83
N ILE A 21 2.52 4.05 -6.45
CA ILE A 21 1.72 3.19 -7.34
C ILE A 21 1.66 1.80 -6.72
N ILE A 22 0.48 1.35 -6.34
CA ILE A 22 0.26 -0.01 -5.82
C ILE A 22 -0.27 -0.86 -6.96
N THR A 23 0.33 -2.04 -7.14
CA THR A 23 -0.08 -2.99 -8.17
C THR A 23 -0.62 -4.25 -7.53
N ASP A 24 -1.82 -4.62 -7.95
CA ASP A 24 -2.49 -5.85 -7.56
C ASP A 24 -2.54 -6.80 -8.75
N LEU A 25 -2.27 -8.08 -8.50
CA LEU A 25 -2.24 -9.10 -9.55
C LEU A 25 -3.00 -10.34 -9.09
N SER A 26 -3.85 -10.88 -9.95
CA SER A 26 -4.46 -12.19 -9.73
C SER A 26 -4.61 -12.96 -11.02
N VAL A 27 -4.41 -14.28 -10.94
CA VAL A 27 -4.53 -15.21 -12.05
C VAL A 27 -5.52 -16.29 -11.65
N GLY A 28 -6.46 -16.60 -12.55
CA GLY A 28 -7.49 -17.58 -12.29
C GLY A 28 -7.68 -18.56 -13.42
N TYR A 29 -7.92 -19.82 -13.07
CA TYR A 29 -8.15 -20.92 -14.01
C TYR A 29 -9.43 -21.68 -13.68
N LYS A 30 -10.14 -22.15 -14.72
CA LYS A 30 -11.34 -22.99 -14.57
C LYS A 30 -10.96 -24.44 -14.73
N ILE A 31 -11.28 -25.26 -13.73
CA ILE A 31 -10.93 -26.68 -13.68
C ILE A 31 -12.23 -27.51 -13.84
N GLY A 32 -12.24 -28.48 -14.77
CA GLY A 32 -13.33 -29.45 -14.97
C GLY A 32 -14.20 -29.20 -16.22
N LYS A 33 -14.72 -30.28 -16.84
CA LYS A 33 -15.47 -30.25 -18.13
C LYS A 33 -17.00 -30.34 -18.01
N GLY A 34 -17.59 -30.06 -16.84
CA GLY A 34 -19.05 -30.06 -16.68
C GLY A 34 -19.54 -29.10 -15.62
N LYS A 35 -19.00 -29.27 -14.40
CA LYS A 35 -19.27 -28.42 -13.25
C LYS A 35 -17.98 -27.67 -12.88
N PRO A 36 -17.59 -26.63 -13.65
CA PRO A 36 -16.27 -26.03 -13.50
C PRO A 36 -16.13 -25.37 -12.13
N THR A 37 -14.97 -25.59 -11.51
CA THR A 37 -14.54 -24.87 -10.31
C THR A 37 -13.52 -23.83 -10.74
N ARG A 38 -13.74 -22.57 -10.37
CA ARG A 38 -12.75 -21.51 -10.62
C ARG A 38 -11.80 -21.43 -9.44
N PHE A 39 -10.51 -21.61 -9.71
CA PHE A 39 -9.44 -21.38 -8.76
C PHE A 39 -8.72 -20.08 -9.13
N VAL A 40 -8.51 -19.20 -8.16
CA VAL A 40 -7.80 -17.93 -8.35
C VAL A 40 -6.72 -17.82 -7.29
N ILE A 41 -5.52 -17.44 -7.69
CA ILE A 41 -4.45 -17.01 -6.79
C ILE A 41 -4.12 -15.55 -7.09
N GLY A 42 -3.76 -14.78 -6.08
CA GLY A 42 -3.40 -13.40 -6.29
C GLY A 42 -2.67 -12.78 -5.11
N ALA A 43 -2.17 -11.58 -5.36
CA ALA A 43 -1.51 -10.72 -4.39
C ALA A 43 -2.06 -9.29 -4.55
N ASN A 44 -2.43 -8.69 -3.42
CA ASN A 44 -2.55 -7.23 -3.34
C ASN A 44 -1.20 -6.67 -2.93
N ASN A 45 -0.79 -5.56 -3.55
CA ASN A 45 0.51 -4.93 -3.35
C ASN A 45 1.69 -5.90 -3.63
N VAL A 46 1.77 -6.39 -4.87
CA VAL A 46 2.76 -7.40 -5.28
C VAL A 46 4.21 -6.96 -5.01
N PHE A 47 4.48 -5.65 -5.10
CA PHE A 47 5.78 -5.03 -4.88
C PHE A 47 6.06 -4.62 -3.42
N ASP A 48 5.15 -4.90 -2.48
CA ASP A 48 5.30 -4.56 -1.05
C ASP A 48 5.64 -3.09 -0.79
N ILE A 49 4.88 -2.19 -1.41
CA ILE A 49 5.04 -0.74 -1.31
C ILE A 49 4.35 -0.23 -0.05
N TYR A 50 5.02 0.63 0.71
CA TYR A 50 4.52 1.26 1.93
C TYR A 50 4.36 2.77 1.75
N PRO A 51 3.51 3.43 2.57
CA PRO A 51 3.43 4.88 2.58
C PRO A 51 4.78 5.52 2.95
N ASP A 52 4.89 6.80 2.68
CA ASP A 52 6.03 7.59 3.09
C ASP A 52 6.04 7.77 4.60
N LYS A 53 7.21 7.52 5.20
CA LYS A 53 7.39 7.71 6.63
C LYS A 53 7.34 9.19 6.97
N ASN A 54 6.84 9.51 8.16
CA ASN A 54 6.97 10.84 8.71
C ASN A 54 8.45 11.20 8.89
N LEU A 55 8.72 12.48 8.76
CA LEU A 55 10.00 13.05 9.19
C LEU A 55 10.22 12.79 10.68
N ALA A 56 11.48 12.66 11.08
CA ALA A 56 11.83 12.38 12.48
C ALA A 56 11.24 13.43 13.46
N SER A 57 11.13 14.68 13.03
CA SER A 57 10.51 15.78 13.78
C SER A 57 9.01 15.63 14.00
N LEU A 58 8.32 14.85 13.15
CA LEU A 58 6.86 14.68 13.14
C LEU A 58 6.43 13.30 13.67
N SER A 59 7.37 12.38 13.92
CA SER A 59 7.06 11.00 14.29
C SER A 59 6.82 10.78 15.79
N ASN A 60 6.92 11.83 16.63
CA ASN A 60 6.85 11.76 18.10
C ASN A 60 7.66 10.58 18.66
N SER A 61 9.00 10.65 18.52
CA SER A 61 9.91 9.59 18.94
C SER A 61 9.55 8.22 18.34
N ASN A 62 9.25 8.19 17.04
CA ASN A 62 8.90 6.99 16.27
C ASN A 62 7.56 6.33 16.64
N GLN A 63 6.70 6.97 17.45
CA GLN A 63 5.34 6.48 17.70
C GLN A 63 4.42 6.61 16.48
N PHE A 64 4.66 7.61 15.64
CA PHE A 64 3.88 7.88 14.43
C PHE A 64 4.77 7.77 13.21
N ILE A 65 5.06 6.53 12.81
CA ILE A 65 5.94 6.21 11.67
C ILE A 65 5.35 6.74 10.36
N TYR A 66 4.03 6.74 10.20
CA TYR A 66 3.32 7.28 9.04
C TYR A 66 2.44 8.46 9.44
N SER A 67 2.12 9.33 8.48
CA SER A 67 1.29 10.51 8.72
C SER A 67 -0.11 10.11 9.18
N ARG A 68 -0.58 10.77 10.26
CA ARG A 68 -1.96 10.61 10.76
C ARG A 68 -2.94 11.58 10.13
N ASN A 69 -2.43 12.61 9.46
CA ASN A 69 -3.23 13.67 8.82
C ASN A 69 -3.35 13.45 7.31
N VAL A 70 -2.39 12.76 6.68
CA VAL A 70 -2.42 12.40 5.26
C VAL A 70 -2.25 10.90 5.11
N SER A 71 -3.35 10.21 4.81
CA SER A 71 -3.35 8.78 4.50
C SER A 71 -3.18 8.58 3.00
N GLN A 72 -2.01 8.08 2.56
CA GLN A 72 -1.82 7.73 1.15
C GLN A 72 -2.59 6.44 0.80
N PHE A 73 -2.44 5.41 1.63
CA PHE A 73 -3.08 4.09 1.52
C PHE A 73 -2.78 3.27 2.79
N GLY A 74 -3.30 2.06 2.88
CA GLY A 74 -3.08 1.17 4.04
C GLY A 74 -1.62 0.78 4.24
N PHE A 75 -1.19 0.67 5.51
CA PHE A 75 0.21 0.41 5.88
C PHE A 75 0.53 -1.07 6.17
N ASN A 76 -0.38 -1.99 5.82
CA ASN A 76 -0.23 -3.42 6.11
C ASN A 76 0.69 -4.18 5.12
N GLY A 77 1.17 -3.52 4.07
CA GLY A 77 2.05 -4.14 3.08
C GLY A 77 1.33 -5.10 2.15
N ARG A 78 2.02 -6.16 1.72
CA ARG A 78 1.50 -7.19 0.80
C ARG A 78 0.54 -8.17 1.46
N PHE A 79 -0.53 -8.50 0.73
CA PHE A 79 -1.47 -9.57 1.09
C PHE A 79 -1.56 -10.62 -0.01
N LEU A 80 -1.42 -11.89 0.35
CA LEU A 80 -1.58 -13.03 -0.58
C LEU A 80 -2.93 -13.70 -0.34
N PHE A 81 -3.61 -14.09 -1.42
CA PHE A 81 -4.89 -14.78 -1.31
C PHE A 81 -5.05 -15.89 -2.35
N ALA A 82 -5.90 -16.86 -1.98
CA ALA A 82 -6.45 -17.84 -2.89
C ALA A 82 -7.98 -17.86 -2.76
N ARG A 83 -8.67 -18.03 -3.87
CA ARG A 83 -10.14 -18.10 -3.92
C ARG A 83 -10.59 -19.33 -4.71
N LEU A 84 -11.49 -20.09 -4.12
CA LEU A 84 -12.21 -21.17 -4.77
C LEU A 84 -13.67 -20.75 -4.98
N THR A 85 -14.19 -20.88 -6.20
CA THR A 85 -15.58 -20.57 -6.50
C THR A 85 -16.22 -21.73 -7.25
N ARG A 86 -17.36 -22.18 -6.74
CA ARG A 86 -18.14 -23.28 -7.29
C ARG A 86 -19.57 -22.78 -7.57
N SER A 87 -19.99 -22.85 -8.82
CA SER A 87 -21.36 -22.58 -9.23
C SER A 87 -22.13 -23.90 -9.33
N PHE A 88 -23.29 -23.97 -8.68
CA PHE A 88 -24.14 -25.16 -8.62
C PHE A 88 -25.16 -25.20 -9.75
#